data_AF-A0A858STB5-F1
#
_entry.id   AF-A0A858STB5-F1
#
_cell.length_a   1.000
_cell.length_b   1.000
_cell.length_c   1.000
_cell.angle_alpha   90.00
_cell.angle_beta   90.00
_cell.angle_gamma   90.00
#
_symmetry.space_group_name_H-M   'P 1'
#
loop_
_entity.id
_entity.type
_entity.pdbx_description
1 polymer ?
#
loop_
_entity_poly.entity_id
_entity_poly.type
_entity_poly.pdbx_seq_one_letter_code
_entity_poly.pdbx_strand_id
1 'polypeptide(L)' 'MYSAHRAPLPRHGRLFELIRQKNQADTTVARVGGYDIRRVSPEEVMQLQQAAARSLQART' A
#
# COMPACT_ATOMS: atom_id res chain seq x y z
N MET A 1 -37.02 13.39 -5.11
CA MET A 1 -35.82 13.07 -4.33
C MET A 1 -34.61 13.18 -5.24
N TYR A 2 -33.86 14.28 -5.16
CA TYR A 2 -32.61 14.45 -5.91
C TYR A 2 -31.46 13.95 -5.03
N SER A 3 -30.97 12.75 -5.27
CA SER A 3 -29.71 12.28 -4.68
C SER A 3 -28.58 13.04 -5.36
N ALA A 4 -27.97 13.97 -4.63
CA ALA A 4 -26.83 14.76 -5.08
C ALA A 4 -25.74 13.84 -5.62
N HIS A 5 -25.44 14.06 -6.89
CA HIS A 5 -24.39 13.47 -7.69
C HIS A 5 -23.11 13.25 -6.90
N ARG A 6 -22.74 11.97 -6.74
CA ARG A 6 -21.39 11.50 -6.43
C ARG A 6 -20.43 12.31 -7.32
N ALA A 7 -19.60 13.16 -6.72
CA ALA A 7 -18.67 14.01 -7.45
C ALA A 7 -17.97 13.18 -8.54
N PRO A 8 -17.91 13.66 -9.80
CA PRO A 8 -17.24 12.91 -10.85
C PRO A 8 -15.81 12.67 -10.38
N LEU A 9 -15.47 11.39 -10.14
CA LEU A 9 -14.12 11.00 -9.78
C LEU A 9 -13.18 11.69 -10.77
N PRO A 10 -12.08 12.33 -10.32
CA PRO A 10 -11.16 13.00 -11.23
C PRO A 10 -10.83 12.04 -12.36
N ARG A 11 -10.80 12.52 -13.61
CA ARG A 11 -10.62 11.66 -14.80
C ARG A 11 -9.40 10.73 -14.69
N HIS A 12 -8.44 11.11 -13.86
CA HIS A 12 -7.20 10.40 -13.57
C HIS A 12 -7.28 9.41 -12.38
N GLY A 13 -8.35 9.42 -11.58
CA GLY A 13 -8.49 8.52 -10.42
C GLY A 13 -8.41 7.04 -10.81
N ARG A 14 -9.00 6.68 -11.95
CA ARG A 14 -8.90 5.32 -12.51
C ARG A 14 -7.46 4.98 -12.95
N LEU A 15 -6.70 5.95 -13.46
CA LEU A 15 -5.31 5.75 -13.85
C LEU A 15 -4.43 5.51 -12.62
N PHE A 16 -4.62 6.28 -11.55
CA PHE A 16 -3.88 6.08 -10.30
C PHE A 16 -4.17 4.73 -9.65
N GLU A 17 -5.42 4.29 -9.67
CA GLU A 17 -5.78 2.94 -9.19
C GLU A 17 -5.11 1.83 -10.02
N LEU A 18 -5.09 1.96 -11.35
CA LEU A 18 -4.40 1.00 -12.20
C LEU A 18 -2.88 0.98 -11.97
N ILE A 19 -2.26 2.15 -11.79
CA ILE A 19 -0.84 2.26 -11.45
C ILE A 19 -0.57 1.59 -10.10
N ARG A 20 -1.42 1.83 -9.09
CA ARG A 20 -1.31 1.22 -7.77
C ARG A 20 -1.40 -0.30 -7.85
N GLN A 21 -2.38 -0.82 -8.58
CA GLN A 21 -2.58 -2.26 -8.78
C GLN A 21 -1.37 -2.90 -9.48
N LYS A 22 -0.85 -2.24 -10.52
CA LYS A 22 0.34 -2.68 -11.24
C LYS A 22 1.56 -2.72 -10.33
N ASN A 23 1.84 -1.64 -9.60
CA ASN A 23 2.99 -1.57 -8.69
C ASN A 23 2.91 -2.64 -7.59
N GLN A 24 1.70 -2.93 -7.09
CA GLN A 24 1.49 -4.02 -6.13
C GLN A 24 1.74 -5.40 -6.76
N ALA A 25 1.26 -5.63 -7.99
CA ALA A 25 1.50 -6.88 -8.70
C ALA A 25 3.00 -7.10 -8.98
N ASP A 26 3.71 -6.06 -9.43
CA ASP A 26 5.14 -6.13 -9.75
C ASP A 26 6.03 -6.42 -8.53
N THR A 27 5.57 -6.03 -7.34
CA THR A 27 6.32 -6.22 -6.08
C THR A 27 5.95 -7.50 -5.33
N THR A 28 4.79 -8.09 -5.64
CA THR A 28 4.30 -9.30 -4.97
C THR A 28 4.91 -10.55 -5.60
N VAL A 29 5.68 -11.29 -4.80
CA VAL A 29 6.35 -12.54 -5.21
C VAL A 29 5.40 -13.73 -5.09
N ALA A 30 4.63 -13.78 -4.01
CA ALA A 30 3.68 -14.85 -3.73
C ALA A 30 2.63 -14.39 -2.73
N ARG A 31 1.46 -15.04 -2.76
CA ARG A 31 0.42 -14.91 -1.74
C ARG A 31 0.23 -16.26 -1.06
N VAL A 32 0.53 -16.35 0.24
CA VAL A 32 0.47 -17.61 1.00
C VAL A 32 -0.37 -17.39 2.25
N GLY A 33 -1.44 -18.18 2.40
CA GLY A 33 -2.26 -18.18 3.63
C GLY A 33 -2.88 -16.82 4.02
N GLY A 34 -3.16 -15.93 3.06
CA GLY A 34 -3.67 -14.58 3.31
C GLY A 34 -2.60 -13.50 3.52
N TYR A 35 -1.32 -13.87 3.46
CA TYR A 35 -0.18 -12.94 3.52
C TYR A 35 0.38 -12.66 2.12
N ASP A 36 0.72 -11.39 1.87
CA ASP A 36 1.41 -10.95 0.66
C ASP A 36 2.92 -10.92 0.91
N ILE A 37 3.66 -11.75 0.17
CA ILE A 37 5.12 -11.81 0.23
C ILE A 37 5.67 -10.90 -0.86
N ARG A 38 6.47 -9.89 -0.48
CA ARG A 38 7.13 -8.97 -1.41
C ARG A 38 8.65 -8.99 -1.24
N ARG A 39 9.38 -8.68 -2.32
CA ARG A 39 10.84 -8.43 -2.25
C ARG A 39 11.07 -7.07 -1.59
N VAL A 40 12.08 -7.00 -0.73
CA VAL A 40 12.53 -5.78 -0.06
C VAL A 40 14.03 -5.64 -0.23
N SER A 41 14.51 -4.41 -0.40
CA SER A 41 15.95 -4.14 -0.43
C SER A 41 16.52 -4.08 1.00
N PRO A 42 17.85 -4.23 1.18
CA PRO A 42 18.48 -4.10 2.49
C PRO A 42 18.19 -2.75 3.16
N GLU A 43 18.14 -1.67 2.39
CA GLU A 43 17.86 -0.31 2.88
C GLU A 43 16.41 -0.19 3.40
N GLU A 44 15.45 -0.77 2.67
CA GLU A 44 14.05 -0.82 3.12
C GLU A 44 13.90 -1.60 4.42
N VAL A 45 14.64 -2.70 4.58
CA VAL A 45 14.63 -3.50 5.82
C VAL A 45 15.10 -2.66 7.00
N MET A 46 16.17 -1.88 6.84
CA MET A 46 16.67 -1.00 7.91
C MET A 46 15.63 0.06 8.30
N GLN A 47 14.95 0.67 7.32
CA GLN A 47 13.90 1.65 7.59
C GLN A 47 12.72 1.04 8.33
N LEU A 48 12.30 -0.17 7.94
CA LEU A 48 11.23 -0.90 8.62
C LEU A 48 11.58 -1.23 10.06
N GLN A 49 12.83 -1.66 10.33
CA GLN A 49 13.30 -1.93 11.69
C GLN A 49 13.30 -0.66 12.55
N GLN A 50 13.76 0.48 12.02
CA GLN A 50 13.73 1.76 12.73
C GLN A 50 12.29 2.25 13.00
N ALA A 51 11.37 2.05 12.06
CA ALA A 51 9.96 2.37 12.26
C ALA A 51 9.32 1.49 13.33
N ALA A 52 9.61 0.17 13.33
CA ALA A 52 9.12 -0.76 14.33
C ALA A 52 9.67 -0.45 15.73
N ALA A 53 10.96 -0.12 15.84
CA ALA A 53 11.56 0.28 17.12
C ALA A 53 10.86 1.50 17.74
N ARG A 54 10.56 2.51 16.92
CA ARG A 54 9.82 3.70 17.36
C ARG A 54 8.39 3.38 17.80
N SER A 55 7.68 2.51 17.08
CA SER A 55 6.29 2.17 17.42
C SER A 55 6.17 1.32 18.68
N LEU A 56 7.18 0.47 18.97
CA LEU A 56 7.27 -0.30 20.21
C LEU A 56 7.55 0.61 21.43
N GLN A 57 8.45 1.58 21.28
CA GLN A 57 8.78 2.54 22.35
C GLN A 57 7.62 3.49 22.68
N ALA A 58 6.79 3.87 21.71
CA ALA A 58 5.64 4.73 21.95
C ALA A 58 4.50 4.04 22.73
N ARG A 59 4.58 2.72 22.93
CA ARG A 59 3.53 1.92 23.59
C ARG A 59 3.87 1.52 25.03
N THR A 60 5.08 1.82 25.49
CA THR A 60 5.55 1.64 26.88
C THR A 60 5.58 2.97 27.61
#